data_AF-A0A541BQJ8-F1
#
_entry.id   AF-A0A541BQJ8-F1
#
_cell.length_a   1.000
_cell.length_b   1.000
_cell.length_c   1.000
_cell.angle_alpha   90.00
_cell.angle_beta   90.00
_cell.angle_gamma   90.00
#
_symmetry.space_group_name_H-M   'P 1'
#
loop_
_entity.id
_entity.type
_entity.pdbx_description
1 polymer ?
#
loop_
_entity_poly.entity_id
_entity_poly.type
_entity_poly.pdbx_seq_one_letter_code
_entity_poly.pdbx_strand_id
1 'polypeptide(L)'
;MSAEPVNVAASPDHSIPVVPHRRAPPSFRRARHESYDSGTVRVMNLQTYDELAFGKRLAALDRRSKTAFAASCAERLLPLFERYARSVEAVELGSRLGVIVAAAWEVASGVEADVRAYQDEAGAMVPSDEDSWILETGYGQNAAAAAAYAVGTWLTDDPQEAALAAYQVYELADYAVQQINPSLDLNAAGSETRILASGIVQSALTALDRALAAAESAPSTWQKLRADAEADGQEWAGTLP
;
A
#
# COMPACT_ATOMS: atom_id res chain seq x y z
N MET A 1 -31.28 26.90 56.03
CA MET A 1 -30.59 27.50 54.86
C MET A 1 -29.75 26.39 54.26
N SER A 2 -30.25 25.83 53.16
CA SER A 2 -29.82 24.55 52.59
C SER A 2 -28.63 24.74 51.65
N ALA A 3 -27.71 23.77 51.67
CA ALA A 3 -26.54 23.69 50.82
C ALA A 3 -26.93 23.16 49.42
N GLU A 4 -26.45 23.83 48.37
CA GLU A 4 -26.48 23.33 46.99
C GLU A 4 -25.33 22.34 46.74
N PRO A 5 -25.55 21.24 45.98
CA PRO A 5 -24.48 20.34 45.59
C PRO A 5 -23.83 20.77 44.26
N VAL A 6 -22.50 20.65 44.23
CA VAL A 6 -21.62 20.86 43.08
C VAL A 6 -21.79 19.71 42.08
N ASN A 7 -22.12 20.06 40.83
CA ASN A 7 -22.28 19.13 39.72
C ASN A 7 -20.90 18.86 39.08
N VAL A 8 -20.39 17.64 39.24
CA VAL A 8 -19.12 17.18 38.65
C VAL A 8 -19.41 16.65 37.24
N ALA A 9 -18.97 17.39 36.23
CA ALA A 9 -19.07 16.98 34.83
C ALA A 9 -18.16 15.77 34.55
N ALA A 10 -18.74 14.72 33.97
CA ALA A 10 -18.07 13.51 33.56
C ALA A 10 -17.11 13.75 32.39
N SER A 11 -15.92 13.15 32.46
CA SER A 11 -14.92 13.11 31.39
C SER A 11 -15.46 12.37 30.16
N PRO A 12 -15.19 12.85 28.93
CA PRO A 12 -15.52 12.10 27.72
C PRO A 12 -14.57 10.92 27.55
N ASP A 13 -15.16 9.75 27.40
CA ASP A 13 -14.53 8.47 27.09
C ASP A 13 -13.91 8.53 25.68
N HIS A 14 -12.57 8.58 25.60
CA HIS A 14 -11.83 8.48 24.34
C HIS A 14 -11.68 7.00 23.95
N SER A 15 -12.78 6.42 23.49
CA SER A 15 -12.76 5.15 22.77
C SER A 15 -12.15 5.35 21.39
N ILE A 16 -10.95 4.81 21.18
CA ILE A 16 -10.23 4.77 19.90
C ILE A 16 -11.04 3.92 18.92
N PRO A 17 -11.35 4.39 17.70
CA PRO A 17 -11.98 3.56 16.68
C PRO A 17 -11.00 2.46 16.22
N VAL A 18 -11.34 1.21 16.52
CA VAL A 18 -10.66 0.03 15.98
C VAL A 18 -11.02 -0.07 14.50
N VAL A 19 -10.03 0.12 13.63
CA VAL A 19 -10.18 -0.20 12.19
C VAL A 19 -10.52 -1.69 12.09
N PRO A 20 -11.66 -2.06 11.49
CA PRO A 20 -12.05 -3.46 11.40
C PRO A 20 -11.05 -4.21 10.51
N HIS A 21 -10.31 -5.15 11.10
CA HIS A 21 -9.56 -6.16 10.36
C HIS A 21 -10.52 -6.91 9.43
N ARG A 22 -10.48 -6.60 8.13
CA ARG A 22 -11.11 -7.44 7.10
C ARG A 22 -10.34 -8.75 6.99
N ARG A 23 -11.12 -9.78 6.66
CA ARG A 23 -10.82 -11.22 6.68
C ARG A 23 -9.45 -11.59 6.09
N ALA A 24 -8.83 -12.59 6.73
CA ALA A 24 -7.65 -13.27 6.24
C ALA A 24 -7.83 -13.77 4.79
N PRO A 25 -6.81 -13.63 3.92
CA PRO A 25 -6.83 -14.20 2.59
C PRO A 25 -6.88 -15.74 2.66
N PRO A 26 -7.45 -16.40 1.64
CA PRO A 26 -7.55 -17.85 1.58
C PRO A 26 -6.16 -18.50 1.71
N SER A 27 -6.07 -19.47 2.61
CA SER A 27 -4.87 -20.23 2.92
C SER A 27 -4.22 -20.83 1.67
N PHE A 28 -2.96 -20.46 1.42
CA PHE A 28 -2.07 -21.11 0.45
C PHE A 28 -2.00 -22.63 0.70
N ARG A 29 -2.63 -23.42 -0.18
CA ARG A 29 -2.40 -24.87 -0.25
C ARG A 29 -1.19 -25.15 -1.15
N ARG A 30 -0.14 -25.73 -0.57
CA ARG A 30 1.02 -26.33 -1.26
C ARG A 30 0.55 -27.27 -2.39
N ALA A 31 0.75 -26.86 -3.65
CA ALA A 31 0.62 -27.75 -4.79
C ALA A 31 1.85 -28.67 -4.87
N ARG A 32 1.59 -29.98 -4.95
CA ARG A 32 2.61 -31.02 -5.19
C ARG A 32 3.11 -30.95 -6.63
N HIS A 33 4.39 -31.17 -6.78
CA HIS A 33 5.15 -31.18 -8.02
C HIS A 33 4.87 -32.47 -8.81
N GLU A 34 4.10 -32.39 -9.90
CA GLU A 34 4.03 -33.45 -10.91
C GLU A 34 4.87 -33.03 -12.13
N SER A 35 5.82 -33.88 -12.50
CA SER A 35 6.79 -33.64 -13.57
C SER A 35 6.16 -33.83 -14.95
N TYR A 36 6.29 -32.82 -15.81
CA TYR A 36 6.07 -32.96 -17.25
C TYR A 36 7.35 -32.57 -18.00
N ASP A 37 7.75 -33.43 -18.94
CA ASP A 37 8.99 -33.35 -19.71
C ASP A 37 8.78 -32.66 -21.08
N SER A 38 9.86 -32.03 -21.53
CA SER A 38 10.19 -31.63 -22.91
C SER A 38 9.58 -30.35 -23.50
N GLY A 39 10.28 -29.25 -23.22
CA GLY A 39 10.46 -28.09 -24.08
C GLY A 39 11.34 -27.12 -23.32
N THR A 40 12.40 -26.57 -23.93
CA THR A 40 13.26 -25.57 -23.27
C THR A 40 12.49 -24.26 -23.10
N VAL A 41 11.50 -24.28 -22.23
CA VAL A 41 10.87 -23.10 -21.65
C VAL A 41 11.94 -22.53 -20.75
N ARG A 42 12.42 -21.34 -21.10
CA ARG A 42 13.18 -20.52 -20.16
C ARG A 42 12.32 -20.44 -18.92
N VAL A 43 12.67 -21.16 -17.85
CA VAL A 43 11.94 -21.14 -16.59
C VAL A 43 12.06 -19.71 -16.10
N MET A 44 11.05 -18.89 -16.42
CA MET A 44 10.93 -17.55 -15.90
C MET A 44 10.65 -17.75 -14.42
N ASN A 45 11.64 -17.48 -13.58
CA ASN A 45 11.44 -17.44 -12.14
C ASN A 45 10.48 -16.29 -11.85
N LEU A 46 9.20 -16.61 -11.70
CA LEU A 46 8.17 -15.65 -11.32
C LEU A 46 8.41 -15.23 -9.87
N GLN A 47 8.47 -13.93 -9.65
CA GLN A 47 8.46 -13.38 -8.30
C GLN A 47 7.05 -13.56 -7.71
N THR A 48 6.99 -13.77 -6.41
CA THR A 48 5.74 -13.84 -5.63
C THR A 48 5.81 -12.84 -4.50
N TYR A 49 4.66 -12.24 -4.14
CA TYR A 49 4.59 -11.44 -2.92
C TYR A 49 4.62 -12.39 -1.72
N ASP A 50 5.67 -12.29 -0.90
CA ASP A 50 5.81 -13.03 0.35
C ASP A 50 5.86 -12.03 1.51
N GLU A 51 4.69 -11.77 2.10
CA GLU A 51 4.52 -10.83 3.20
C GLU A 51 5.45 -11.16 4.38
N LEU A 52 5.62 -12.45 4.69
CA LEU A 52 6.47 -12.89 5.79
C LEU A 52 7.96 -12.63 5.50
N ALA A 53 8.39 -12.76 4.25
CA ALA A 53 9.75 -12.41 3.85
C ALA A 53 9.99 -10.90 3.91
N PHE A 54 9.03 -10.09 3.45
CA PHE A 54 9.09 -8.63 3.58
C PHE A 54 9.15 -8.20 5.05
N GLY A 55 8.25 -8.71 5.89
CA GLY A 55 8.21 -8.40 7.32
C GLY A 55 9.51 -8.71 8.04
N LYS A 56 10.16 -9.86 7.74
CA LYS A 56 11.47 -10.22 8.31
C LYS A 56 12.58 -9.26 7.91
N ARG A 57 12.65 -8.87 6.64
CA ARG A 57 13.66 -7.92 6.15
C ARG A 57 13.44 -6.54 6.76
N LEU A 58 12.19 -6.07 6.77
CA LEU A 58 11.79 -4.79 7.36
C LEU A 58 12.04 -4.73 8.88
N ALA A 59 11.86 -5.84 9.60
CA ALA A 59 12.14 -5.90 11.04
C ALA A 59 13.60 -5.62 11.41
N ALA A 60 14.54 -5.81 10.48
CA ALA A 60 15.96 -5.53 10.69
C ALA A 60 16.34 -4.07 10.41
N LEU A 61 15.45 -3.28 9.82
CA LEU A 61 15.70 -1.89 9.47
C LEU A 61 15.43 -0.94 10.64
N ASP A 62 16.02 0.24 10.60
CA ASP A 62 15.63 1.33 11.49
C ASP A 62 14.30 1.95 11.05
N ARG A 63 13.67 2.70 11.95
CA ARG A 63 12.38 3.36 11.71
C ARG A 63 12.37 4.20 10.44
N ARG A 64 13.44 4.93 10.18
CA ARG A 64 13.57 5.83 9.02
C ARG A 64 13.56 5.05 7.72
N SER A 65 14.31 3.96 7.64
CA SER A 65 14.40 3.11 6.45
C SER A 65 13.09 2.35 6.20
N LYS A 66 12.42 1.85 7.24
CA LYS A 66 11.06 1.28 7.11
C LYS A 66 10.07 2.31 6.55
N THR A 67 10.09 3.52 7.12
CA THR A 67 9.19 4.60 6.70
C THR A 67 9.48 5.04 5.26
N ALA A 68 10.75 5.15 4.86
CA ALA A 68 11.14 5.46 3.50
C ALA A 68 10.66 4.40 2.49
N PHE A 69 10.77 3.12 2.85
CA PHE A 69 10.23 2.03 2.03
C PHE A 69 8.70 2.15 1.88
N ALA A 70 7.97 2.34 2.99
CA ALA A 70 6.52 2.48 2.97
C ALA A 70 6.05 3.74 2.20
N ALA A 71 6.73 4.87 2.39
CA ALA A 71 6.49 6.10 1.64
C ALA A 71 6.72 5.90 0.15
N SER A 72 7.74 5.12 -0.25
CA SER A 72 7.96 4.77 -1.65
C SER A 72 6.85 3.90 -2.26
N CYS A 73 6.15 3.11 -1.44
CA CYS A 73 4.98 2.36 -1.89
C CYS A 73 3.81 3.32 -2.14
N ALA A 74 3.53 4.23 -1.20
CA ALA A 74 2.47 5.22 -1.35
C ALA A 74 2.71 6.19 -2.53
N GLU A 75 3.95 6.69 -2.68
CA GLU A 75 4.36 7.59 -3.77
C GLU A 75 4.07 7.00 -5.16
N ARG A 76 4.34 5.70 -5.35
CA ARG A 76 4.03 4.99 -6.61
C ARG A 76 2.55 4.99 -6.96
N LEU A 77 1.68 5.04 -5.96
CA LEU A 77 0.24 4.95 -6.17
C LEU A 77 -0.43 6.33 -6.30
N LEU A 78 0.27 7.43 -5.98
CA LEU A 78 -0.29 8.78 -6.05
C LEU A 78 -0.89 9.13 -7.42
N PRO A 79 -0.22 8.89 -8.56
CA PRO A 79 -0.80 9.24 -9.86
C PRO A 79 -2.09 8.49 -10.20
N LEU A 80 -2.26 7.28 -9.67
CA LEU A 80 -3.48 6.48 -9.82
C LEU A 80 -4.59 6.98 -8.88
N PHE A 81 -4.24 7.42 -7.67
CA PHE A 81 -5.19 8.11 -6.79
C PHE A 81 -5.68 9.44 -7.39
N GLU A 82 -4.82 10.20 -8.08
CA GLU A 82 -5.22 11.42 -8.78
C GLU A 82 -6.17 11.14 -9.95
N ARG A 83 -6.06 9.97 -10.60
CA ARG A 83 -7.07 9.50 -11.56
C ARG A 83 -8.40 9.24 -10.86
N TYR A 84 -8.39 8.51 -9.75
CA TYR A 84 -9.58 8.29 -8.92
C TYR A 84 -10.26 9.60 -8.50
N ALA A 85 -9.50 10.52 -7.89
CA ALA A 85 -9.98 11.81 -7.42
C ALA A 85 -10.66 12.62 -8.54
N ARG A 86 -10.13 12.57 -9.77
CA ARG A 86 -10.77 13.18 -10.95
C ARG A 86 -12.07 12.49 -11.35
N SER A 87 -12.09 11.16 -11.35
CA SER A 87 -13.28 10.38 -11.74
C SER A 87 -14.47 10.55 -10.79
N VAL A 88 -14.22 10.92 -9.53
CA VAL A 88 -15.26 11.24 -8.53
C VAL A 88 -15.45 12.75 -8.31
N GLU A 89 -14.87 13.59 -9.18
CA GLU A 89 -14.98 15.06 -9.11
C GLU A 89 -14.47 15.71 -7.80
N ALA A 90 -13.53 15.05 -7.11
CA ALA A 90 -12.93 15.49 -5.84
C ALA A 90 -11.40 15.66 -5.96
N VAL A 91 -10.97 16.48 -6.93
CA VAL A 91 -9.56 16.64 -7.32
C VAL A 91 -8.63 17.08 -6.18
N GLU A 92 -9.16 17.81 -5.20
CA GLU A 92 -8.47 18.24 -4.00
C GLU A 92 -7.97 17.08 -3.13
N LEU A 93 -8.62 15.92 -3.19
CA LEU A 93 -8.18 14.72 -2.48
C LEU A 93 -6.80 14.29 -2.96
N GLY A 94 -6.53 14.36 -4.27
CA GLY A 94 -5.24 13.98 -4.84
C GLY A 94 -4.10 14.84 -4.31
N SER A 95 -4.29 16.16 -4.34
CA SER A 95 -3.32 17.10 -3.75
C SER A 95 -3.14 16.86 -2.26
N ARG A 96 -4.23 16.55 -1.54
CA ARG A 96 -4.16 16.32 -0.10
C ARG A 96 -3.42 15.04 0.26
N LEU A 97 -3.66 13.94 -0.46
CA LEU A 97 -2.92 12.69 -0.26
C LEU A 97 -1.43 12.87 -0.56
N GLY A 98 -1.08 13.66 -1.59
CA GLY A 98 0.30 14.04 -1.89
C GLY A 98 1.00 14.75 -0.73
N VAL A 99 0.29 15.62 0.01
CA VAL A 99 0.84 16.26 1.23
C VAL A 99 1.13 15.22 2.33
N ILE A 100 0.25 14.24 2.50
CA ILE A 100 0.43 13.18 3.50
C ILE A 100 1.64 12.30 3.16
N VAL A 101 1.79 11.90 1.89
CA VAL A 101 2.95 11.13 1.42
C VAL A 101 4.24 11.94 1.56
N ALA A 102 4.22 13.24 1.24
CA ALA A 102 5.36 14.12 1.44
C ALA A 102 5.79 14.18 2.92
N ALA A 103 4.83 14.24 3.86
CA ALA A 103 5.13 14.23 5.29
C ALA A 103 5.79 12.90 5.75
N ALA A 104 5.40 11.76 5.17
CA ALA A 104 6.07 10.48 5.43
C ALA A 104 7.54 10.49 4.96
N TRP A 105 7.82 11.11 3.81
CA TRP A 105 9.20 11.33 3.35
C TRP A 105 10.01 12.26 4.24
N GLU A 106 9.40 13.33 4.75
CA GLU A 106 10.04 14.29 5.65
C GLU A 106 10.51 13.61 6.94
N VAL A 107 9.63 12.86 7.62
CA VAL A 107 9.99 12.16 8.86
C VAL A 107 11.00 11.03 8.61
N ALA A 108 10.91 10.32 7.48
CA ALA A 108 11.92 9.35 7.05
C ALA A 108 13.30 9.99 6.82
N SER A 109 13.32 11.26 6.39
CA SER A 109 14.54 12.06 6.20
C SER A 109 15.04 12.72 7.49
N GLY A 110 14.35 12.51 8.61
CA GLY A 110 14.72 13.05 9.92
C GLY A 110 14.23 14.47 10.21
N VAL A 111 13.28 14.98 9.42
CA VAL A 111 12.56 16.22 9.75
C VAL A 111 11.58 15.94 10.89
N GLU A 112 11.60 16.77 11.91
CA GLU A 112 10.62 16.70 13.00
C GLU A 112 9.27 17.26 12.52
N ALA A 113 8.26 16.41 12.43
CA ALA A 113 6.90 16.78 12.09
C ALA A 113 5.90 15.97 12.93
N ASP A 114 4.81 16.61 13.36
CA ASP A 114 3.67 15.89 13.94
C ASP A 114 2.77 15.38 12.81
N VAL A 115 2.90 14.09 12.53
CA VAL A 115 2.16 13.40 11.46
C VAL A 115 0.98 12.58 11.99
N ARG A 116 0.63 12.68 13.27
CA ARG A 116 -0.38 11.81 13.88
C ARG A 116 -1.74 11.93 13.19
N ALA A 117 -2.18 13.15 12.90
CA ALA A 117 -3.45 13.40 12.22
C ALA A 117 -3.48 12.87 10.77
N TYR A 118 -2.32 12.73 10.13
CA TYR A 118 -2.26 12.31 8.73
C TYR A 118 -2.57 10.82 8.51
N GLN A 119 -2.36 9.98 9.52
CA GLN A 119 -2.75 8.56 9.41
C GLN A 119 -4.27 8.44 9.33
N ASP A 120 -4.98 9.05 10.28
CA ASP A 120 -6.45 9.03 10.33
C ASP A 120 -7.06 9.68 9.08
N GLU A 121 -6.46 10.79 8.64
CA GLU A 121 -6.91 11.50 7.45
C GLU A 121 -6.73 10.68 6.17
N ALA A 122 -5.59 10.02 5.96
CA ALA A 122 -5.41 9.11 4.83
C ALA A 122 -6.37 7.91 4.92
N GLY A 123 -6.61 7.38 6.11
CA GLY A 123 -7.59 6.32 6.33
C GLY A 123 -9.02 6.75 5.96
N ALA A 124 -9.39 7.99 6.25
CA ALA A 124 -10.69 8.55 5.87
C ALA A 124 -10.84 8.81 4.36
N MET A 125 -9.73 8.84 3.60
CA MET A 125 -9.76 8.96 2.14
C MET A 125 -9.96 7.62 1.42
N VAL A 126 -9.93 6.49 2.13
CA VAL A 126 -10.17 5.16 1.55
C VAL A 126 -11.63 5.08 1.11
N PRO A 127 -11.92 4.92 -0.20
CA PRO A 127 -13.28 4.81 -0.70
C PRO A 127 -14.03 3.63 -0.09
N SER A 128 -15.32 3.81 0.20
CA SER A 128 -16.13 2.76 0.81
C SER A 128 -16.80 1.89 -0.25
N ASP A 129 -17.17 0.66 0.12
CA ASP A 129 -17.93 -0.23 -0.78
C ASP A 129 -19.39 0.25 -0.98
N GLU A 130 -19.84 1.25 -0.22
CA GLU A 130 -21.18 1.85 -0.35
C GLU A 130 -21.24 2.91 -1.46
N ASP A 131 -20.08 3.38 -1.93
CA ASP A 131 -19.96 4.35 -3.01
C ASP A 131 -20.21 3.70 -4.39
N SER A 132 -20.51 4.53 -5.39
CA SER A 132 -20.62 4.02 -6.78
C SER A 132 -19.28 3.45 -7.23
N TRP A 133 -19.22 2.13 -7.39
CA TRP A 133 -17.97 1.46 -7.77
C TRP A 133 -17.62 1.74 -9.23
N ILE A 134 -16.52 2.44 -9.44
CA ILE A 134 -15.87 2.64 -10.74
C ILE A 134 -14.52 1.94 -10.75
N LEU A 135 -13.90 1.82 -11.92
CA LEU A 135 -12.60 1.16 -12.05
C LEU A 135 -11.58 1.79 -11.10
N GLU A 136 -11.53 3.11 -11.05
CA GLU A 136 -10.55 3.83 -10.23
C GLU A 136 -10.80 3.72 -8.72
N THR A 137 -11.95 3.21 -8.26
CA THR A 137 -12.21 2.99 -6.83
C THR A 137 -11.14 2.08 -6.21
N GLY A 138 -10.71 1.04 -6.92
CA GLY A 138 -9.61 0.16 -6.48
C GLY A 138 -8.26 0.90 -6.39
N TYR A 139 -8.02 1.87 -7.26
CA TYR A 139 -6.83 2.74 -7.16
C TYR A 139 -6.90 3.67 -5.96
N GLY A 140 -8.08 4.26 -5.73
CA GLY A 140 -8.38 5.08 -4.56
C GLY A 140 -8.09 4.36 -3.24
N GLN A 141 -8.63 3.15 -3.09
CA GLN A 141 -8.49 2.34 -1.87
C GLN A 141 -7.04 2.01 -1.56
N ASN A 142 -6.32 1.43 -2.53
CA ASN A 142 -4.95 0.96 -2.31
C ASN A 142 -3.99 2.13 -2.04
N ALA A 143 -4.12 3.25 -2.76
CA ALA A 143 -3.23 4.39 -2.58
C ALA A 143 -3.45 5.10 -1.23
N ALA A 144 -4.71 5.33 -0.83
CA ALA A 144 -5.02 5.94 0.46
C ALA A 144 -4.57 5.04 1.63
N ALA A 145 -4.80 3.73 1.53
CA ALA A 145 -4.32 2.77 2.52
C ALA A 145 -2.79 2.75 2.60
N ALA A 146 -2.08 2.75 1.47
CA ALA A 146 -0.61 2.80 1.45
C ALA A 146 -0.06 4.05 2.14
N ALA A 147 -0.69 5.20 1.94
CA ALA A 147 -0.31 6.45 2.62
C ALA A 147 -0.54 6.37 4.13
N ALA A 148 -1.69 5.82 4.57
CA ALA A 148 -1.98 5.60 5.98
C ALA A 148 -0.94 4.67 6.63
N TYR A 149 -0.60 3.56 5.98
CA TYR A 149 0.44 2.63 6.45
C TYR A 149 1.84 3.25 6.46
N ALA A 150 2.16 4.14 5.52
CA ALA A 150 3.44 4.85 5.52
C ALA A 150 3.60 5.76 6.75
N VAL A 151 2.55 6.51 7.10
CA VAL A 151 2.53 7.32 8.34
C VAL A 151 2.52 6.43 9.58
N GLY A 152 1.71 5.36 9.57
CA GLY A 152 1.62 4.37 10.65
C GLY A 152 2.97 3.72 10.98
N THR A 153 3.77 3.44 9.95
CA THR A 153 5.14 2.91 10.10
C THR A 153 6.02 3.84 10.95
N TRP A 154 5.94 5.16 10.74
CA TRP A 154 6.70 6.12 11.56
C TRP A 154 6.20 6.19 13.00
N LEU A 155 4.88 6.20 13.18
CA LEU A 155 4.25 6.33 14.50
C LEU A 155 4.51 5.11 15.39
N THR A 156 4.54 3.92 14.81
CA THR A 156 4.59 2.65 15.55
C THR A 156 5.96 1.98 15.51
N ASP A 157 6.79 2.24 14.49
CA ASP A 157 8.01 1.49 14.16
C ASP A 157 7.75 0.00 13.85
N ASP A 158 6.49 -0.37 13.59
CA ASP A 158 6.10 -1.74 13.30
C ASP A 158 6.44 -2.09 11.84
N PRO A 159 7.29 -3.10 11.58
CA PRO A 159 7.55 -3.55 10.21
C PRO A 159 6.31 -4.06 9.48
N GLN A 160 5.25 -4.46 10.19
CA GLN A 160 4.01 -4.92 9.56
C GLN A 160 3.29 -3.79 8.82
N GLU A 161 3.31 -2.56 9.34
CA GLU A 161 2.74 -1.38 8.65
C GLU A 161 3.44 -1.17 7.30
N ALA A 162 4.77 -1.24 7.27
CA ALA A 162 5.53 -1.11 6.04
C ALA A 162 5.27 -2.25 5.05
N ALA A 163 5.08 -3.49 5.54
CA ALA A 163 4.69 -4.62 4.70
C ALA A 163 3.30 -4.42 4.10
N LEU A 164 2.33 -3.93 4.88
CA LEU A 164 0.97 -3.63 4.40
C LEU A 164 0.95 -2.52 3.35
N ALA A 165 1.83 -1.52 3.44
CA ALA A 165 2.01 -0.52 2.37
C ALA A 165 2.47 -1.18 1.06
N ALA A 166 3.40 -2.13 1.12
CA ALA A 166 3.83 -2.91 -0.04
C ALA A 166 2.73 -3.84 -0.58
N TYR A 167 1.91 -4.40 0.30
CA TYR A 167 0.76 -5.22 -0.09
C TYR A 167 -0.22 -4.41 -0.96
N GLN A 168 -0.47 -3.13 -0.65
CA GLN A 168 -1.35 -2.29 -1.48
C GLN A 168 -0.81 -2.11 -2.91
N VAL A 169 0.51 -2.05 -3.09
CA VAL A 169 1.12 -1.97 -4.43
C VAL A 169 0.91 -3.27 -5.20
N TYR A 170 1.13 -4.41 -4.55
CA TYR A 170 0.87 -5.72 -5.14
C TYR A 170 -0.61 -5.89 -5.51
N GLU A 171 -1.51 -5.56 -4.58
CA GLU A 171 -2.95 -5.74 -4.77
C GLU A 171 -3.51 -4.83 -5.85
N LEU A 172 -3.01 -3.59 -5.97
CA LEU A 172 -3.35 -2.73 -7.08
C LEU A 172 -2.92 -3.32 -8.43
N ALA A 173 -1.74 -3.95 -8.49
CA ALA A 173 -1.25 -4.59 -9.70
C ALA A 173 -2.10 -5.81 -10.08
N ASP A 174 -2.48 -6.64 -9.10
CA ASP A 174 -3.39 -7.76 -9.26
C ASP A 174 -4.77 -7.27 -9.78
N TYR A 175 -5.34 -6.28 -9.09
CA TYR A 175 -6.59 -5.63 -9.48
C TYR A 175 -6.57 -5.12 -10.93
N ALA A 176 -5.51 -4.41 -11.33
CA ALA A 176 -5.38 -3.89 -12.70
C ALA A 176 -5.41 -5.02 -13.75
N VAL A 177 -4.78 -6.17 -13.48
CA VAL A 177 -4.81 -7.32 -14.39
C VAL A 177 -6.22 -7.90 -14.50
N GLN A 178 -6.97 -7.95 -13.41
CA GLN A 178 -8.37 -8.38 -13.43
C GLN A 178 -9.23 -7.42 -14.27
N GLN A 179 -9.01 -6.11 -14.16
CA GLN A 179 -9.75 -5.11 -14.95
C GLN A 179 -9.45 -5.17 -16.45
N ILE A 180 -8.21 -5.48 -16.84
CA ILE A 180 -7.84 -5.71 -18.26
C ILE A 180 -8.50 -6.97 -18.81
N ASN A 181 -8.78 -7.95 -17.96
CA ASN A 181 -9.31 -9.26 -18.35
C ASN A 181 -10.66 -9.54 -17.67
N PRO A 182 -11.74 -8.81 -18.00
CA PRO A 182 -13.04 -8.96 -17.32
C PRO A 182 -13.69 -10.33 -17.53
N SER A 183 -13.23 -11.12 -18.50
CA SER A 183 -13.65 -12.51 -18.74
C SER A 183 -12.82 -13.55 -17.99
N LEU A 184 -11.83 -13.14 -17.20
CA LEU A 184 -10.99 -14.03 -16.42
C LEU A 184 -11.83 -14.66 -15.29
N ASP A 185 -12.08 -15.96 -15.39
CA ASP A 185 -12.66 -16.72 -14.28
C ASP A 185 -11.60 -16.91 -13.18
N LEU A 186 -11.72 -16.15 -12.11
CA LEU A 186 -10.82 -16.22 -10.95
C LEU A 186 -10.85 -17.60 -10.26
N ASN A 187 -11.92 -18.38 -10.43
CA ASN A 187 -12.06 -19.72 -9.85
C ASN A 187 -11.46 -20.82 -10.74
N ALA A 188 -11.13 -20.50 -12.00
CA ALA A 188 -10.52 -21.47 -12.90
C ALA A 188 -9.09 -21.84 -12.42
N ALA A 189 -8.75 -23.12 -12.54
CA ALA A 189 -7.42 -23.59 -12.20
C ALA A 189 -6.34 -22.82 -12.98
N GLY A 190 -5.33 -22.30 -12.27
CA GLY A 190 -4.23 -21.54 -12.85
C GLY A 190 -4.53 -20.06 -13.16
N SER A 191 -5.70 -19.52 -12.80
CA SER A 191 -5.96 -18.08 -12.93
C SER A 191 -5.03 -17.23 -12.09
N GLU A 192 -4.77 -17.59 -10.83
CA GLU A 192 -3.75 -16.92 -9.99
C GLU A 192 -2.37 -16.93 -10.65
N THR A 193 -1.94 -18.07 -11.20
CA THR A 193 -0.64 -18.17 -11.89
C THR A 193 -0.58 -17.27 -13.12
N ARG A 194 -1.70 -17.10 -13.85
CA ARG A 194 -1.78 -16.18 -14.99
C ARG A 194 -1.71 -14.72 -14.56
N ILE A 195 -2.39 -14.35 -13.48
CA ILE A 195 -2.31 -12.99 -12.92
C ILE A 195 -0.88 -12.70 -12.44
N LEU A 196 -0.31 -13.62 -11.68
CA LEU A 196 1.06 -13.54 -11.18
C LEU A 196 2.09 -13.39 -12.31
N ALA A 197 1.92 -14.14 -13.40
CA ALA A 197 2.81 -14.11 -14.55
C ALA A 197 2.64 -12.85 -15.44
N SER A 198 1.68 -11.98 -15.14
CA SER A 198 1.48 -10.75 -15.89
C SER A 198 2.68 -9.80 -15.75
N GLY A 199 2.95 -9.03 -16.81
CA GLY A 199 3.99 -8.01 -16.77
C GLY A 199 3.72 -6.93 -15.72
N ILE A 200 2.44 -6.63 -15.44
CA ILE A 200 2.02 -5.65 -14.44
C ILE A 200 2.42 -6.10 -13.03
N VAL A 201 2.04 -7.31 -12.64
CA VAL A 201 2.38 -7.85 -11.31
C VAL A 201 3.89 -8.03 -11.15
N GLN A 202 4.58 -8.56 -12.16
CA GLN A 202 6.04 -8.73 -12.08
C GLN A 202 6.79 -7.38 -12.04
N SER A 203 6.29 -6.35 -12.72
CA SER A 203 6.84 -4.98 -12.63
C SER A 203 6.68 -4.41 -11.23
N ALA A 204 5.49 -4.54 -10.62
CA ALA A 204 5.23 -4.12 -9.24
C ALA A 204 6.13 -4.84 -8.24
N LEU A 205 6.29 -6.16 -8.34
CA LEU A 205 7.16 -6.95 -7.46
C LEU A 205 8.63 -6.57 -7.61
N THR A 206 9.08 -6.31 -8.84
CA THR A 206 10.45 -5.83 -9.10
C THR A 206 10.67 -4.45 -8.48
N ALA A 207 9.69 -3.55 -8.58
CA ALA A 207 9.76 -2.23 -7.97
C ALA A 207 9.84 -2.31 -6.44
N LEU A 208 9.05 -3.19 -5.82
CA LEU A 208 9.06 -3.43 -4.37
C LEU A 208 10.41 -3.99 -3.88
N ASP A 209 10.98 -4.98 -4.57
CA ASP A 209 12.27 -5.55 -4.18
C ASP A 209 13.41 -4.53 -4.32
N ARG A 210 13.41 -3.74 -5.41
CA ARG A 210 14.35 -2.63 -5.61
C ARG A 210 14.22 -1.57 -4.51
N ALA A 211 13.00 -1.20 -4.13
CA ALA A 211 12.74 -0.23 -3.08
C ALA A 211 13.22 -0.73 -1.71
N LEU A 212 12.97 -2.00 -1.39
CA LEU A 212 13.43 -2.60 -0.14
C LEU A 212 14.95 -2.69 -0.10
N ALA A 213 15.60 -3.10 -1.19
CA ALA A 213 17.07 -3.11 -1.30
C ALA A 213 17.68 -1.71 -1.12
N ALA A 214 17.03 -0.67 -1.65
CA ALA A 214 17.46 0.71 -1.42
C ALA A 214 17.33 1.12 0.05
N ALA A 215 16.22 0.77 0.72
CA ALA A 215 16.04 1.01 2.15
C ALA A 215 17.08 0.25 3.02
N GLU A 216 17.39 -1.00 2.67
CA GLU A 216 18.42 -1.82 3.33
C GLU A 216 19.83 -1.23 3.21
N SER A 217 20.11 -0.49 2.12
CA SER A 217 21.42 0.16 1.93
C SER A 217 21.64 1.38 2.84
N ALA A 218 20.60 1.84 3.56
CA ALA A 218 20.63 2.98 4.47
C ALA A 218 21.38 4.21 3.90
N PRO A 219 20.97 4.72 2.71
CA PRO A 219 21.62 5.87 2.10
C PRO A 219 21.49 7.10 2.99
N SER A 220 22.39 8.06 2.80
CA SER A 220 22.32 9.35 3.50
C SER A 220 21.12 10.20 3.12
N THR A 221 20.48 9.92 1.97
CA THR A 221 19.26 10.59 1.50
C THR A 221 18.34 9.63 0.76
N TRP A 222 17.05 9.96 0.71
CA TRP A 222 16.02 9.15 0.04
C TRP A 222 15.65 9.64 -1.37
N GLN A 223 16.33 10.68 -1.89
CA GLN A 223 15.95 11.35 -3.13
C GLN A 223 15.86 10.40 -4.33
N LYS A 224 16.82 9.48 -4.46
CA LYS A 224 16.80 8.50 -5.55
C LYS A 224 15.63 7.53 -5.42
N LEU A 225 15.37 7.01 -4.22
CA LEU A 225 14.25 6.10 -3.98
C LEU A 225 12.91 6.77 -4.28
N ARG A 226 12.77 8.04 -3.89
CA ARG A 226 11.59 8.85 -4.20
C ARG A 226 11.43 9.08 -5.71
N ALA A 227 12.50 9.49 -6.41
CA ALA A 227 12.45 9.70 -7.86
C ALA A 227 12.13 8.41 -8.63
N ASP A 228 12.68 7.27 -8.20
CA ASP A 228 12.34 5.96 -8.79
C ASP A 228 10.86 5.61 -8.55
N ALA A 229 10.31 5.91 -7.37
CA ALA A 229 8.91 5.71 -7.03
C ALA A 229 7.96 6.62 -7.85
N GLU A 230 8.31 7.89 -8.01
CA GLU A 230 7.58 8.84 -8.85
C GLU A 230 7.56 8.37 -10.32
N ALA A 231 8.71 7.94 -10.86
CA ALA A 231 8.81 7.45 -12.23
C ALA A 231 7.96 6.19 -12.47
N ASP A 232 8.04 5.20 -11.55
CA ASP A 232 7.21 4.00 -11.60
C ASP A 232 5.71 4.37 -11.59
N GLY A 233 5.29 5.28 -10.70
CA GLY A 233 3.90 5.70 -10.58
C GLY A 233 3.35 6.40 -11.83
N GLN A 234 4.17 7.25 -12.47
CA GLN A 234 3.80 7.89 -13.74
C GLN A 234 3.68 6.89 -14.88
N GLU A 235 4.59 5.91 -14.96
CA GLU A 235 4.50 4.82 -15.93
C GLU A 235 3.21 4.01 -15.74
N TRP A 236 2.88 3.64 -14.50
CA TRP A 236 1.67 2.89 -14.19
C TRP A 236 0.41 3.68 -14.52
N ALA A 237 0.34 4.96 -14.16
CA ALA A 237 -0.82 5.78 -14.50
C ALA A 237 -1.06 5.92 -16.01
N GLY A 238 -0.01 5.86 -16.83
CA GLY A 238 -0.10 5.90 -18.29
C GLY A 238 -0.40 4.55 -18.95
N THR A 239 -0.29 3.43 -18.24
CA THR A 239 -0.39 2.08 -18.83
C THR A 239 -1.49 1.21 -18.25
N LEU A 240 -1.84 1.38 -16.98
CA LEU A 240 -2.93 0.66 -16.33
C LEU A 240 -4.29 1.17 -16.83
N PRO A 241 -5.31 0.28 -16.94
CA PRO A 241 -6.65 0.64 -17.44
C PRO A 241 -7.28 1.75 -16.61
#